data_AF-A0A8B8B3U6-F1
#
_entry.id   AF-A0A8B8B3U6-F1
#
_cell.length_a   1.000
_cell.length_b   1.000
_cell.length_c   1.000
_cell.angle_alpha   90.00
_cell.angle_beta   90.00
_cell.angle_gamma   90.00
#
_symmetry.space_group_name_H-M   'P 1'
#
loop_
_entity.id
_entity.type
_entity.pdbx_description
1 polymer ?
#
loop_
_entity_poly.entity_id
_entity_poly.type
_entity_poly.pdbx_seq_one_letter_code
_entity_poly.pdbx_strand_id
1 'polypeptide(L)'
;MISVSIGGIPTHMIIDSGASCNLISRNEWERLKSEKVLCESRKCSRKLFAYGSKEPLEITGSFKAEVSIGMSTEKAEFIVVEGQGQNLLGKETAVKLNVLRLGPDLVNNISGKDFREQYKEVFTGLGKLKNFQLQIPIDKSVKPIAQKRETRTIQPERQN
;
A
#
# COMPACT_ATOMS: atom_id res chain seq x y z
N MET A 1 -10.20 3.87 0.95
CA MET A 1 -10.98 2.64 1.11
C MET A 1 -11.83 2.48 -0.14
N ILE A 2 -11.97 1.26 -0.66
CA ILE A 2 -12.76 0.96 -1.86
C ILE A 2 -13.91 0.03 -1.48
N SER A 3 -15.00 0.02 -2.26
CA SER A 3 -16.07 -0.96 -2.14
C SER A 3 -15.88 -2.04 -3.19
N VAL A 4 -15.71 -3.29 -2.76
CA VAL A 4 -15.63 -4.48 -3.62
C VAL A 4 -16.80 -5.40 -3.32
N SER A 5 -17.32 -6.11 -4.30
CA SER A 5 -18.27 -7.19 -4.06
C SER A 5 -17.49 -8.45 -3.69
N ILE A 6 -17.77 -9.06 -2.55
CA ILE A 6 -17.21 -10.35 -2.12
C ILE A 6 -18.36 -11.34 -2.02
N GLY A 7 -18.36 -12.36 -2.87
CA GLY A 7 -19.42 -13.37 -2.92
C GLY A 7 -20.82 -12.76 -3.11
N GLY A 8 -20.90 -11.64 -3.84
CA GLY A 8 -22.15 -10.89 -4.07
C GLY A 8 -22.44 -9.77 -3.07
N ILE A 9 -21.65 -9.60 -2.02
CA ILE A 9 -21.90 -8.60 -0.97
C ILE A 9 -20.91 -7.44 -1.05
N PRO A 10 -21.39 -6.19 -1.15
CA PRO A 10 -20.54 -5.01 -1.04
C PRO A 10 -19.79 -4.97 0.30
N THR A 11 -18.48 -4.80 0.22
CA THR A 11 -17.58 -4.82 1.38
C THR A 11 -16.52 -3.74 1.22
N HIS A 12 -16.32 -2.97 2.28
CA HIS A 12 -15.31 -1.92 2.31
C HIS A 12 -13.93 -2.49 2.66
N MET A 13 -12.94 -2.19 1.81
CA MET A 13 -11.58 -2.71 1.94
C MET A 13 -10.52 -1.63 1.72
N ILE A 14 -9.38 -1.77 2.40
CA ILE A 14 -8.18 -0.97 2.19
C ILE A 14 -7.26 -1.73 1.23
N ILE A 15 -6.80 -1.07 0.16
CA ILE A 15 -5.76 -1.66 -0.69
C ILE A 15 -4.44 -1.61 0.08
N ASP A 16 -3.85 -2.77 0.34
CA ASP A 16 -2.57 -2.88 1.01
C ASP A 16 -1.57 -3.61 0.11
N SER A 17 -0.73 -2.84 -0.59
CA SER A 17 0.33 -3.37 -1.44
C SER A 17 1.44 -4.10 -0.67
N GLY A 18 1.51 -3.89 0.65
CA GLY A 18 2.44 -4.59 1.54
C GLY A 18 1.90 -5.93 2.05
N ALA A 19 0.58 -6.15 1.97
CA ALA A 19 -0.03 -7.39 2.40
C ALA A 19 0.10 -8.51 1.35
N SER A 20 0.54 -9.69 1.82
CA SER A 20 0.68 -10.91 1.02
C SER A 20 -0.63 -11.70 0.86
N CYS A 21 -1.70 -11.31 1.56
CA CYS A 21 -3.00 -11.98 1.54
C CYS A 21 -4.13 -10.97 1.78
N ASN A 22 -5.36 -11.35 1.45
CA ASN A 22 -6.54 -10.57 1.81
C ASN A 22 -6.96 -10.92 3.24
N LEU A 23 -7.34 -9.90 4.01
CA LEU A 23 -7.77 -10.04 5.40
C LEU A 23 -9.20 -9.56 5.59
N ILE A 24 -9.97 -10.32 6.37
CA ILE A 24 -11.31 -9.96 6.83
C ILE A 24 -11.33 -10.10 8.36
N SER A 25 -11.85 -9.10 9.05
CA SER A 25 -12.06 -9.20 10.50
C SER A 25 -13.16 -10.22 10.83
N ARG A 26 -13.11 -10.86 12.01
CA ARG A 26 -14.18 -11.77 12.45
C ARG A 26 -15.56 -11.10 12.38
N ASN A 27 -15.67 -9.84 12.80
CA ASN A 27 -16.95 -9.11 12.76
C ASN A 27 -17.51 -8.98 11.34
N GLU A 28 -16.65 -8.61 10.38
CA GLU A 28 -17.06 -8.49 8.99
C GLU A 28 -17.43 -9.87 8.40
N TRP A 29 -16.70 -10.93 8.79
CA TRP A 29 -17.04 -12.29 8.40
C TRP A 29 -18.42 -12.73 8.92
N GLU A 30 -18.77 -12.42 10.17
CA GLU A 30 -20.10 -12.69 10.70
C GLU A 30 -21.20 -11.94 9.92
N ARG A 31 -20.94 -10.67 9.55
CA ARG A 31 -21.85 -9.89 8.69
C ARG A 31 -22.04 -10.56 7.33
N LEU A 32 -20.96 -10.93 6.66
CA LEU A 32 -20.99 -11.61 5.35
C LEU A 32 -21.78 -12.91 5.41
N LYS A 33 -21.63 -13.70 6.48
CA LYS A 33 -22.43 -14.91 6.70
C LYS A 33 -23.91 -14.60 6.87
N SER A 34 -24.27 -13.58 7.66
CA SER A 34 -25.65 -13.18 7.90
C SER A 34 -26.36 -12.73 6.60
N GLU A 35 -25.59 -12.13 5.69
CA GLU A 35 -26.04 -11.68 4.36
C GLU A 35 -25.90 -12.78 3.28
N LYS A 36 -25.53 -14.01 3.66
CA LYS A 36 -25.45 -15.20 2.79
C LYS A 36 -24.42 -15.08 1.65
N VAL A 37 -23.21 -14.64 2.00
CA VAL A 37 -22.06 -14.59 1.07
C VAL A 37 -21.87 -15.90 0.30
N LEU A 38 -21.68 -15.81 -1.02
CA LEU A 38 -21.32 -16.95 -1.86
C LEU A 38 -19.83 -17.23 -1.74
N CYS A 39 -19.47 -18.30 -1.00
CA CYS A 39 -18.09 -18.66 -0.75
C CYS A 39 -17.89 -20.15 -0.42
N GLU A 40 -16.63 -20.56 -0.40
CA GLU A 40 -16.17 -21.85 0.13
C GLU A 40 -15.29 -21.62 1.36
N SER A 41 -15.83 -21.85 2.56
CA SER A 41 -15.07 -21.74 3.82
C SER A 41 -14.20 -22.97 4.10
N ARG A 42 -13.01 -22.77 4.66
CA ARG A 42 -12.04 -23.81 5.00
C ARG A 42 -11.32 -23.49 6.30
N LYS A 43 -10.82 -24.53 6.99
CA LYS A 43 -9.87 -24.34 8.09
C LYS A 43 -8.55 -23.80 7.53
N CYS A 44 -7.94 -22.86 8.24
CA CYS A 44 -6.66 -22.27 7.87
C CYS A 44 -5.64 -22.52 8.97
N SER A 45 -4.48 -23.08 8.62
CA SER A 45 -3.34 -23.33 9.52
C SER A 45 -2.16 -22.39 9.29
N ARG A 46 -2.33 -21.40 8.39
CA ARG A 46 -1.30 -20.40 8.10
C ARG A 46 -1.06 -19.54 9.34
N LYS A 47 0.19 -19.11 9.54
CA LYS A 47 0.54 -18.07 10.51
C LYS A 47 0.77 -16.77 9.76
N LEU A 48 0.13 -15.71 10.21
CA LEU A 48 0.31 -14.36 9.65
C LEU A 48 0.92 -13.46 10.70
N PHE A 49 1.79 -12.56 10.29
CA PHE A 49 2.48 -11.64 11.17
C PHE A 49 2.31 -10.22 10.65
N ALA A 50 1.94 -9.30 11.54
CA ALA A 50 2.04 -7.88 11.24
C ALA A 50 3.51 -7.47 11.09
N TYR A 51 3.78 -6.41 10.32
CA TYR A 51 5.14 -5.93 10.11
C TYR A 51 5.84 -5.62 11.45
N GLY A 52 6.99 -6.26 11.68
CA GLY A 52 7.77 -6.10 12.91
C GLY A 52 7.23 -6.86 14.14
N SER A 53 6.10 -7.56 14.02
CA SER A 53 5.58 -8.41 15.10
C SER A 53 6.25 -9.79 15.10
N LYS A 54 6.59 -10.29 16.29
CA LYS A 54 6.98 -11.69 16.51
C LYS A 54 5.78 -12.58 16.85
N GLU A 55 4.69 -11.98 17.31
CA GLU A 55 3.45 -12.68 17.61
C GLU A 55 2.57 -12.78 16.37
N PRO A 56 2.02 -13.97 16.07
CA PRO A 56 1.12 -14.14 14.93
C PRO A 56 -0.27 -13.55 15.23
N LEU A 57 -0.95 -13.14 14.16
CA LEU A 57 -2.37 -12.84 14.21
C LEU A 57 -3.16 -14.13 14.51
N GLU A 58 -4.17 -14.01 15.36
CA GLU A 58 -5.09 -15.11 15.63
C GLU A 58 -6.05 -15.28 14.45
N ILE A 59 -6.06 -16.48 13.87
CA ILE A 59 -6.79 -16.81 12.65
C ILE A 59 -7.90 -17.80 12.98
N THR A 60 -9.10 -17.50 12.50
CA THR A 60 -10.30 -18.34 12.71
C THR A 60 -10.60 -19.23 11.51
N GLY A 61 -10.12 -18.87 10.33
CA GLY A 61 -10.28 -19.67 9.12
C GLY A 61 -9.90 -18.91 7.87
N SER A 62 -10.22 -19.49 6.72
CA SER A 62 -10.19 -18.79 5.44
C SER A 62 -11.41 -19.14 4.62
N PHE A 63 -11.71 -18.32 3.61
CA PHE A 63 -12.71 -18.65 2.62
C PHE A 63 -12.28 -18.18 1.24
N LYS A 64 -12.75 -18.87 0.20
CA LYS A 64 -12.61 -18.43 -1.18
C LYS A 64 -13.94 -17.88 -1.68
N ALA A 65 -13.90 -16.73 -2.30
CA ALA A 65 -15.07 -16.11 -2.90
C ALA A 65 -14.69 -15.48 -4.25
N GLU A 66 -15.71 -15.28 -5.09
CA GLU A 66 -15.58 -14.37 -6.22
C GLU A 66 -15.57 -12.93 -5.69
N VAL A 67 -14.64 -12.13 -6.19
CA VAL A 67 -14.47 -10.72 -5.83
C VAL A 67 -14.57 -9.90 -7.09
N SER A 68 -15.35 -8.83 -7.08
CA SER A 68 -15.49 -7.97 -8.24
C SER A 68 -15.53 -6.49 -7.91
N ILE A 69 -15.05 -5.69 -8.86
CA ILE A 69 -15.15 -4.24 -8.87
C ILE A 69 -15.25 -3.72 -10.30
N GLY A 70 -16.33 -3.00 -10.61
CA GLY A 70 -16.64 -2.60 -11.98
C GLY A 70 -16.82 -3.83 -12.88
N MET A 71 -16.00 -3.92 -13.92
CA MET A 71 -15.99 -5.05 -14.88
C MET A 71 -14.95 -6.13 -14.56
N SER A 72 -14.14 -5.95 -13.51
CA SER A 72 -13.09 -6.88 -13.13
C SER A 72 -13.59 -7.85 -12.07
N THR A 73 -13.34 -9.14 -12.27
CA THR A 73 -13.79 -10.22 -11.39
C THR A 73 -12.68 -11.26 -11.23
N GLU A 74 -12.44 -11.71 -10.00
CA GLU A 74 -11.39 -12.65 -9.64
C GLU A 74 -11.82 -13.59 -8.52
N LYS A 75 -11.35 -14.84 -8.51
CA LYS A 75 -11.49 -15.71 -7.34
C LYS A 75 -10.32 -15.48 -6.38
N ALA A 76 -10.62 -15.09 -5.14
CA ALA A 76 -9.59 -14.78 -4.14
C ALA A 76 -9.85 -15.52 -2.82
N GLU A 77 -8.76 -15.83 -2.11
CA GLU A 77 -8.80 -16.30 -0.73
C GLU A 77 -8.73 -15.11 0.23
N PHE A 78 -9.57 -15.16 1.28
CA PHE A 78 -9.56 -14.25 2.41
C PHE A 78 -9.25 -15.03 3.69
N ILE A 79 -8.35 -14.49 4.50
CA ILE A 79 -8.05 -15.03 5.82
C ILE A 79 -8.85 -14.24 6.85
N VAL A 80 -9.58 -14.96 7.69
CA VAL A 80 -10.40 -14.38 8.76
C VAL A 80 -9.56 -14.31 10.03
N VAL A 81 -9.35 -13.09 10.52
CA VAL A 81 -8.54 -12.80 11.70
C VAL A 81 -9.40 -12.28 12.84
N GLU A 82 -8.99 -12.55 14.07
CA GLU A 82 -9.62 -11.99 15.26
C GLU A 82 -9.37 -10.49 15.44
N GLY A 83 -10.30 -9.84 16.14
CA GLY A 83 -10.22 -8.43 16.51
C GLY A 83 -10.94 -7.46 15.56
N GLN A 84 -10.71 -6.16 15.78
CA GLN A 84 -11.37 -5.05 15.07
C GLN A 84 -10.50 -4.45 13.94
N GLY A 85 -9.65 -5.27 13.33
CA GLY A 85 -8.78 -4.83 12.23
C GLY A 85 -9.57 -4.39 11.00
N GLN A 86 -9.00 -3.49 10.20
CA GLN A 86 -9.58 -3.13 8.91
C GLN A 86 -9.43 -4.28 7.91
N ASN A 87 -10.40 -4.42 7.00
CA ASN A 87 -10.35 -5.40 5.92
C ASN A 87 -9.32 -4.96 4.87
N LEU A 88 -8.45 -5.89 4.45
CA LEU A 88 -7.35 -5.59 3.54
C LEU A 88 -7.49 -6.37 2.24
N LEU A 89 -7.34 -5.66 1.12
CA LEU A 89 -7.10 -6.24 -0.19
C LEU A 89 -5.60 -6.35 -0.41
N GLY A 90 -5.09 -7.57 -0.41
CA GLY A 90 -3.67 -7.84 -0.60
C GLY A 90 -3.20 -7.52 -2.02
N LYS A 91 -1.89 -7.35 -2.17
CA LYS A 91 -1.22 -6.95 -3.41
C LYS A 91 -1.68 -7.75 -4.64
N GLU A 92 -1.69 -9.07 -4.55
CA GLU A 92 -1.98 -9.95 -5.70
C GLU A 92 -3.41 -9.73 -6.22
N THR A 93 -4.40 -9.75 -5.32
CA THR A 93 -5.80 -9.54 -5.69
C THR A 93 -6.04 -8.11 -6.17
N ALA A 94 -5.40 -7.12 -5.55
CA ALA A 94 -5.50 -5.73 -5.98
C ALA A 94 -4.96 -5.51 -7.41
N VAL A 95 -3.87 -6.19 -7.77
CA VAL A 95 -3.32 -6.14 -9.13
C VAL A 95 -4.22 -6.83 -10.13
N LYS A 96 -4.72 -8.03 -9.82
CA LYS A 96 -5.62 -8.78 -10.71
C LYS A 96 -6.95 -8.07 -10.94
N LEU A 97 -7.51 -7.43 -9.91
CA LEU A 97 -8.69 -6.57 -10.02
C LEU A 97 -8.41 -5.22 -10.67
N ASN A 98 -7.17 -4.94 -11.08
CA ASN A 98 -6.74 -3.70 -11.74
C ASN A 98 -6.98 -2.42 -10.90
N VAL A 99 -7.11 -2.56 -9.58
CA VAL A 99 -7.21 -1.44 -8.63
C VAL A 99 -5.84 -0.98 -8.13
N LEU A 100 -4.81 -1.81 -8.32
CA LEU A 100 -3.42 -1.48 -8.08
C LEU A 100 -2.58 -1.81 -9.32
N ARG A 101 -1.81 -0.85 -9.81
CA ARG A 101 -0.86 -1.03 -10.92
C ARG A 101 0.56 -0.81 -10.42
N LEU A 102 1.46 -1.73 -10.72
CA LEU A 102 2.85 -1.70 -10.25
C LEU A 102 3.80 -1.85 -11.43
N GLY A 103 4.78 -0.94 -11.54
CA GLY A 103 5.81 -0.99 -12.56
C GLY A 103 6.09 0.38 -13.17
N PRO A 104 7.34 0.67 -13.55
CA PRO A 104 7.73 1.96 -14.14
C PRO A 104 6.98 2.25 -15.44
N ASP A 105 6.63 1.20 -16.21
CA ASP A 105 5.93 1.30 -17.50
C ASP A 105 4.43 1.61 -17.36
N LEU A 106 3.89 1.58 -16.13
CA LEU A 106 2.47 1.82 -15.83
C LEU A 106 2.22 3.18 -15.18
N VAL A 107 3.29 3.91 -14.82
CA VAL A 107 3.17 5.34 -14.56
C VAL A 107 2.75 5.96 -15.89
N ASN A 108 1.92 7.02 -15.88
CA ASN A 108 1.69 7.84 -17.07
C ASN A 108 3.03 8.44 -17.50
N ASN A 109 3.86 7.62 -18.15
CA ASN A 109 5.05 8.04 -18.82
C ASN A 109 4.50 8.86 -19.97
N ILE A 110 4.60 10.17 -19.85
CA ILE A 110 4.31 11.07 -20.94
C ILE A 110 5.37 10.72 -21.97
N SER A 111 5.09 9.74 -22.84
CA SER A 111 5.85 9.43 -24.05
C SER A 111 5.67 10.53 -25.10
N GLY A 112 5.40 11.75 -24.65
CA GLY A 112 5.51 12.97 -25.43
C GLY A 112 6.95 13.46 -25.36
N LYS A 113 7.32 14.29 -26.35
CA LYS A 113 8.61 14.98 -26.42
C LYS A 113 9.07 15.41 -25.02
N ASP A 114 10.33 15.18 -24.70
CA ASP A 114 10.92 15.68 -23.47
C ASP A 114 10.60 17.18 -23.39
N PHE A 115 9.75 17.57 -22.44
CA PHE A 115 9.34 18.96 -22.28
C PHE A 115 10.56 19.84 -21.96
N ARG A 116 11.67 19.25 -21.49
CA ARG A 116 12.96 19.91 -21.34
C ARG A 116 13.58 20.28 -22.68
N GLU A 117 13.36 19.49 -23.72
CA GLU A 117 13.74 19.84 -25.10
C GLU A 117 12.76 20.86 -25.69
N GLN A 118 11.45 20.67 -25.48
CA GLN A 118 10.41 21.56 -26.01
C GLN A 118 10.50 22.97 -25.41
N TYR A 119 10.86 23.08 -24.13
CA TYR A 119 10.94 24.34 -23.39
C TYR A 119 12.34 24.55 -22.84
N LYS A 120 13.37 24.26 -23.66
CA LYS A 120 14.77 24.37 -23.25
C LYS A 120 15.10 25.71 -22.58
N GLU A 121 14.48 26.79 -23.03
CA GLU A 121 14.70 28.16 -22.54
C GLU A 121 14.34 28.37 -21.06
N VAL A 122 13.30 27.72 -20.54
CA VAL A 122 12.94 27.80 -19.10
C VAL A 122 13.75 26.85 -18.21
N PHE A 123 14.41 25.86 -18.81
CA PHE A 123 15.31 24.93 -18.11
C PHE A 123 16.79 25.29 -18.29
N THR A 124 17.11 26.25 -19.16
CA THR A 124 18.42 26.89 -19.23
C THR A 124 18.49 28.04 -18.23
N GLY A 125 19.35 27.89 -17.24
CA GLY A 125 19.49 28.90 -16.19
C GLY A 125 18.45 28.75 -15.08
N LEU A 126 18.62 27.73 -14.25
CA LEU A 126 18.39 27.95 -12.82
C LEU A 126 19.43 29.00 -12.41
N GLY A 127 18.99 30.26 -12.37
CA GLY A 127 19.81 31.44 -12.12
C GLY A 127 20.78 31.18 -10.98
N LYS A 128 22.03 30.82 -11.33
CA LYS A 128 23.12 30.79 -10.39
C LYS A 128 23.37 32.24 -10.06
N LEU A 129 22.93 32.67 -8.89
CA LEU A 129 23.19 34.00 -8.36
C LEU A 129 24.68 34.09 -8.03
N LYS A 130 25.50 34.28 -9.07
CA LYS A 130 26.94 34.43 -8.94
C LYS A 130 27.19 35.79 -8.29
N ASN A 131 28.13 35.84 -7.35
CA ASN A 131 28.55 37.06 -6.66
C ASN A 131 27.49 37.70 -5.75
N PHE A 132 26.47 36.95 -5.33
CA PHE A 132 25.59 37.37 -4.25
C PHE A 132 25.94 36.60 -2.98
N GLN A 133 26.20 37.34 -1.90
CA GLN A 133 26.37 36.78 -0.57
C GLN A 133 25.07 37.02 0.20
N LEU A 134 24.25 35.98 0.36
CA LEU A 134 23.04 36.04 1.16
C LEU A 134 23.44 36.27 2.63
N GLN A 135 23.08 37.43 3.19
CA GLN A 135 23.08 37.62 4.64
C GLN A 135 21.74 37.15 5.18
N ILE A 136 21.74 35.96 5.78
CA ILE A 136 20.60 35.49 6.57
C ILE A 136 20.71 36.18 7.92
N PRO A 137 19.76 37.06 8.32
CA PRO A 137 19.76 37.62 9.66
C PRO A 137 19.51 36.48 10.66
N ILE A 138 20.56 36.11 11.38
CA ILE A 138 20.48 35.14 12.48
C ILE A 138 20.29 35.93 13.76
N ASP A 139 19.20 35.66 14.48
CA ASP A 139 19.02 36.14 15.84
C ASP A 139 20.08 35.50 16.74
N LYS A 140 21.04 36.31 17.19
CA LYS A 140 22.15 35.87 18.04
C LYS A 140 21.70 35.47 19.45
N SER A 141 20.48 35.81 19.86
CA SER A 141 19.92 35.36 21.13
C SER A 141 19.49 33.89 21.12
N VAL A 142 19.42 33.28 19.93
CA VAL A 142 18.99 31.89 19.75
C VAL A 142 20.21 30.99 19.47
N LYS A 143 20.28 29.85 20.16
CA LYS A 143 21.33 28.85 19.91
C LYS A 143 20.96 28.03 18.66
N PRO A 144 21.75 28.11 17.57
CA PRO A 144 21.47 27.33 16.37
C PRO A 144 21.63 25.83 16.66
N ILE A 145 20.70 25.02 16.16
CA ILE A 145 20.72 23.57 16.27
C ILE A 145 20.88 23.00 14.85
N ALA A 146 21.97 22.28 14.61
CA ALA A 146 22.14 21.51 13.40
C ALA A 146 21.58 20.10 13.62
N GLN A 147 20.45 19.78 13.01
CA GLN A 147 19.92 18.42 13.02
C GLN A 147 20.83 17.50 12.20
N LYS A 148 21.26 16.41 12.81
CA LYS A 148 22.02 15.37 12.12
C LYS A 148 21.10 14.73 11.08
N ARG A 149 21.53 14.69 9.82
CA ARG A 149 20.85 13.88 8.81
C ARG A 149 20.87 12.43 9.25
N GLU A 150 19.70 11.82 9.42
CA GLU A 150 19.60 10.37 9.63
C GLU A 150 20.00 9.66 8.33
N THR A 151 21.24 9.20 8.27
CA THR A 151 21.67 8.22 7.28
C THR A 151 21.36 6.83 7.82
N ARG A 152 20.42 6.12 7.19
CA ARG A 152 20.17 4.69 7.45
C ARG A 152 21.40 3.90 6.97
N THR A 153 22.20 3.39 7.91
CA THR A 153 23.23 2.40 7.59
C THR A 153 22.52 1.06 7.39
N ILE A 154 22.40 0.61 6.14
CA ILE A 154 21.95 -0.75 5.83
C ILE A 154 23.11 -1.67 6.22
N GLN A 155 22.93 -2.50 7.25
CA GLN A 155 23.91 -3.54 7.56
C GLN A 155 23.73 -4.69 6.55
N PRO A 156 24.80 -5.20 5.92
CA PRO A 156 24.70 -6.37 5.06
C PRO A 156 24.37 -7.61 5.91
N GLU A 157 23.32 -8.32 5.52
CA GLU A 157 22.94 -9.60 6.11
C GLU A 157 24.10 -10.59 6.01
N ARG A 158 24.45 -11.20 7.15
CA ARG A 158 25.34 -12.37 7.16
C ARG A 158 24.56 -13.55 6.60
N GLN A 159 24.96 -14.02 5.43
CA GLN A 159 24.60 -15.34 4.93
C GLN A 159 25.24 -16.40 5.83
N ASN A 160 24.40 -17.25 6.42
CA ASN A 160 24.74 -18.60 6.84
C ASN A 160 23.60 -19.51 6.37
#